data_AF-A0A956BYS2-F1
#
_entry.id   AF-A0A956BYS2-F1
#
_cell.length_a   1.000
_cell.length_b   1.000
_cell.length_c   1.000
_cell.angle_alpha   90.00
_cell.angle_beta   90.00
_cell.angle_gamma   90.00
#
_symmetry.space_group_name_H-M   'P 1'
#
loop_
_entity.id
_entity.type
_entity.pdbx_description
1 polymer ?
#
loop_
_entity_poly.entity_id
_entity_poly.type
_entity_poly.pdbx_seq_one_letter_code
_entity_poly.pdbx_strand_id
1 'polypeptide(L)'
;MAERRTIPLDDVRADGWFERLGENSPNFAQLCDVMGEQFVAFAVIAGVRIRALTVDRGAISASVVEFSVGDGDDVQQATLGDLQRRLCVALLSADEAPEGHVSANPTSAELRDMIGYRYVLLSPVFGVTLKALHVDGGKAPSVEIAVGDFTEELEVGSLREAIRARLRNELIALQNSQAAAVDVEVMKKAVEAGQRRDFQSVLGLMGPWVAPLSMMLRSPQGQNVDTSTRLAVVGALGFFAESLLELNQDHGGAEDVLRLAIQWAQRGDGAGRLFFLLGRVHVERNEMGQAIGALRRSLSLDGRRTDVLPLLARCYADRKRWVACALCAEEAQSLGVADEALSALQAEAAGALGPAWAS
;
A
#
# COMPACT_ATOMS: atom_id res chain seq x y z
N MET A 1 20.42 51.47 -12.14
CA MET A 1 19.62 50.25 -11.91
C MET A 1 18.45 50.32 -12.88
N ALA A 2 18.22 49.29 -13.69
CA ALA A 2 17.08 49.27 -14.61
C ALA A 2 15.77 49.20 -13.82
N GLU A 3 14.74 49.91 -14.27
CA GLU A 3 13.40 49.87 -13.70
C GLU A 3 12.77 48.48 -13.91
N ARG A 4 11.88 48.06 -13.00
CA ARG A 4 11.21 46.75 -13.11
C ARG A 4 10.22 46.80 -14.27
N ARG A 5 10.39 45.92 -15.26
CA ARG A 5 9.47 45.82 -16.40
C ARG A 5 8.34 44.84 -16.09
N THR A 6 7.13 45.17 -16.52
CA THR A 6 5.94 44.31 -16.45
C THR A 6 5.52 43.96 -17.85
N ILE A 7 5.49 42.67 -18.17
CA ILE A 7 5.21 42.15 -19.51
C ILE A 7 3.95 41.28 -19.44
N PRO A 8 2.86 41.63 -20.16
CA PRO A 8 1.65 40.80 -20.21
C PRO A 8 1.93 39.41 -20.78
N LEU A 9 1.25 38.39 -20.25
CA LEU A 9 1.40 36.99 -20.68
C LEU A 9 0.26 36.50 -21.58
N ASP A 10 -0.53 37.40 -22.18
CA ASP A 10 -1.68 37.03 -23.02
C ASP A 10 -1.32 36.11 -24.19
N ASP A 11 -0.17 36.33 -24.81
CA ASP A 11 0.33 35.54 -25.95
C ASP A 11 1.07 34.25 -25.55
N VAL A 12 1.20 34.01 -24.24
CA VAL A 12 1.98 32.92 -23.66
C VAL A 12 1.10 31.97 -22.85
N ARG A 13 0.10 32.49 -22.14
CA ARG A 13 -0.78 31.72 -21.29
C ARG A 13 -1.47 30.62 -22.08
N ALA A 14 -1.56 29.45 -21.47
CA ALA A 14 -2.13 28.27 -22.11
C ALA A 14 -3.63 28.09 -21.79
N ASP A 15 -4.34 29.08 -21.28
CA ASP A 15 -5.75 28.94 -20.90
C ASP A 15 -6.58 28.27 -22.02
N GLY A 16 -7.41 27.30 -21.66
CA GLY A 16 -8.27 26.56 -22.59
C GLY A 16 -7.54 25.55 -23.49
N TRP A 17 -6.24 25.29 -23.30
CA TRP A 17 -5.49 24.39 -24.19
C TRP A 17 -5.98 22.95 -24.16
N PHE A 18 -6.39 22.47 -22.98
CA PHE A 18 -6.81 21.10 -22.76
C PHE A 18 -8.18 20.83 -23.41
N GLU A 19 -9.09 21.78 -23.28
CA GLU A 19 -10.43 21.74 -23.89
C GLU A 19 -10.34 21.74 -25.42
N ARG A 20 -9.46 22.56 -25.99
CA ARG A 20 -9.20 22.61 -27.45
C ARG A 20 -8.67 21.28 -28.01
N LEU A 21 -7.97 20.46 -27.20
CA LEU A 21 -7.55 19.13 -27.64
C LEU A 21 -8.72 18.16 -27.79
N GLY A 22 -9.76 18.33 -26.97
CA GLY A 22 -10.96 17.51 -27.02
C GLY A 22 -11.85 17.77 -28.23
N GLU A 23 -11.83 19.01 -28.78
CA GLU A 23 -12.66 19.41 -29.92
C GLU A 23 -12.45 18.55 -31.17
N ASN A 24 -11.24 17.99 -31.34
CA ASN A 24 -10.85 17.23 -32.53
C ASN A 24 -10.71 15.72 -32.29
N SER A 25 -11.09 15.20 -31.12
CA SER A 25 -10.89 13.79 -30.77
C SER A 25 -12.18 13.14 -30.27
N PRO A 26 -12.81 12.25 -31.07
CA PRO A 26 -14.14 11.70 -30.76
C PRO A 26 -14.17 10.82 -29.50
N ASN A 27 -13.02 10.30 -29.07
CA ASN A 27 -12.91 9.45 -27.88
C ASN A 27 -12.29 10.18 -26.68
N PHE A 28 -12.09 11.50 -26.76
CA PHE A 28 -11.41 12.27 -25.72
C PHE A 28 -12.17 12.27 -24.40
N ALA A 29 -13.49 12.47 -24.43
CA ALA A 29 -14.34 12.44 -23.24
C ALA A 29 -14.26 11.08 -22.55
N GLN A 30 -14.37 9.98 -23.30
CA GLN A 30 -14.27 8.63 -22.75
C GLN A 30 -12.89 8.34 -22.13
N LEU A 31 -11.81 8.84 -22.75
CA LEU A 31 -10.48 8.72 -22.19
C LEU A 31 -10.35 9.51 -20.87
N CYS A 32 -10.91 10.72 -20.82
CA CYS A 32 -10.97 11.54 -19.61
C CYS A 32 -11.79 10.86 -18.50
N ASP A 33 -12.93 10.24 -18.84
CA ASP A 33 -13.78 9.52 -17.87
C ASP A 33 -13.05 8.35 -17.21
N VAL A 34 -12.19 7.64 -17.94
CA VAL A 34 -11.48 6.46 -17.42
C VAL A 34 -10.17 6.84 -16.73
N MET A 35 -9.38 7.73 -17.33
CA MET A 35 -8.03 8.06 -16.84
C MET A 35 -8.00 9.28 -15.91
N GLY A 36 -9.02 10.14 -15.97
CA GLY A 36 -9.05 11.45 -15.34
C GLY A 36 -8.45 12.53 -16.24
N GLU A 37 -9.14 13.67 -16.37
CA GLU A 37 -8.72 14.82 -17.20
C GLU A 37 -7.28 15.26 -16.92
N GLN A 38 -6.92 15.35 -15.64
CA GLN A 38 -5.59 15.75 -15.20
C GLN A 38 -4.48 14.81 -15.72
N PHE A 39 -4.73 13.50 -15.73
CA PHE A 39 -3.74 12.53 -16.23
C PHE A 39 -3.67 12.48 -17.76
N VAL A 40 -4.77 12.81 -18.46
CA VAL A 40 -4.73 13.05 -19.91
C VAL A 40 -3.84 14.26 -20.20
N ALA A 41 -4.02 15.35 -19.45
CA ALA A 41 -3.19 16.54 -19.58
C ALA A 41 -1.71 16.22 -19.29
N PHE A 42 -1.43 15.45 -18.23
CA PHE A 42 -0.07 15.03 -17.90
C PHE A 42 0.57 14.18 -19.00
N ALA A 43 -0.19 13.28 -19.63
CA ALA A 43 0.29 12.50 -20.76
C ALA A 43 0.73 13.41 -21.90
N VAL A 44 -0.10 14.39 -22.29
CA VAL A 44 0.24 15.32 -23.37
C VAL A 44 1.48 16.15 -23.02
N ILE A 45 1.55 16.70 -21.81
CA ILE A 45 2.68 17.53 -21.35
C ILE A 45 3.99 16.71 -21.29
N ALA A 46 3.89 15.43 -20.91
CA ALA A 46 5.02 14.51 -20.87
C ALA A 46 5.39 13.93 -22.26
N GLY A 47 4.66 14.29 -23.32
CA GLY A 47 4.88 13.76 -24.67
C GLY A 47 4.46 12.30 -24.83
N VAL A 48 3.54 11.80 -23.99
CA VAL A 48 3.00 10.45 -24.05
C VAL A 48 1.74 10.43 -24.91
N ARG A 49 1.74 9.57 -25.93
CA ARG A 49 0.59 9.34 -26.81
C ARG A 49 -0.06 7.99 -26.48
N ILE A 50 -1.30 8.03 -26.02
CA ILE A 50 -2.10 6.83 -25.76
C ILE A 50 -2.63 6.27 -27.09
N ARG A 51 -2.37 5.00 -27.35
CA ARG A 51 -2.75 4.28 -28.56
C ARG A 51 -4.00 3.44 -28.33
N ALA A 52 -4.04 2.72 -27.21
CA ALA A 52 -5.17 1.88 -26.82
C ALA A 52 -5.34 1.84 -25.30
N LEU A 53 -6.58 1.62 -24.87
CA LEU A 53 -6.97 1.47 -23.47
C LEU A 53 -7.98 0.33 -23.35
N THR A 54 -7.59 -0.72 -22.62
CA THR A 54 -8.45 -1.87 -22.32
C THR A 54 -8.91 -1.75 -20.86
N VAL A 55 -10.19 -1.43 -20.68
CA VAL A 55 -10.76 -1.10 -19.37
C VAL A 55 -11.14 -2.34 -18.59
N ASP A 56 -10.63 -2.46 -17.36
CA ASP A 56 -11.13 -3.39 -16.35
C ASP A 56 -12.11 -2.66 -15.42
N ARG A 57 -13.39 -3.02 -15.48
CA ARG A 57 -14.46 -2.41 -14.67
C ARG A 57 -14.44 -2.85 -13.21
N GLY A 58 -13.79 -3.98 -12.90
CA GLY A 58 -13.61 -4.46 -11.52
C GLY A 58 -12.47 -3.76 -10.81
N ALA A 59 -11.46 -3.30 -11.56
CA ALA A 59 -10.30 -2.60 -11.03
C ALA A 59 -9.73 -1.61 -12.08
N ILE A 60 -10.22 -0.36 -12.07
CA ILE A 60 -9.86 0.65 -13.08
C ILE A 60 -8.33 0.84 -13.18
N SER A 61 -7.61 0.84 -12.05
CA SER A 61 -6.15 0.98 -12.03
C SER A 61 -5.39 -0.18 -12.68
N ALA A 62 -6.00 -1.36 -12.79
CA ALA A 62 -5.47 -2.54 -13.46
C ALA A 62 -5.76 -2.55 -14.97
N SER A 63 -6.54 -1.58 -15.47
CA SER A 63 -6.77 -1.39 -16.91
C SER A 63 -5.43 -1.30 -17.64
N VAL A 64 -5.37 -1.87 -18.84
CA VAL A 64 -4.15 -1.96 -19.62
C VAL A 64 -4.10 -0.80 -20.59
N VAL A 65 -2.99 -0.07 -20.61
CA VAL A 65 -2.75 1.06 -21.51
C VAL A 65 -1.59 0.74 -22.44
N GLU A 66 -1.79 0.97 -23.72
CA GLU A 66 -0.74 0.97 -24.73
C GLU A 66 -0.41 2.42 -25.12
N PHE A 67 0.85 2.80 -25.05
CA PHE A 67 1.29 4.17 -25.28
C PHE A 67 2.67 4.22 -25.93
N SER A 68 2.97 5.35 -26.58
CA SER A 68 4.32 5.69 -27.07
C SER A 68 4.80 6.99 -26.43
N VAL A 69 6.11 7.18 -26.35
CA VAL A 69 6.73 8.40 -25.77
C VAL A 69 7.47 9.15 -26.87
N GLY A 70 7.19 10.45 -27.01
CA GLY A 70 7.72 11.29 -28.08
C GLY A 70 7.23 10.85 -29.47
N ASP A 71 8.09 11.01 -30.47
CA ASP A 71 7.82 10.64 -31.86
C ASP A 71 8.23 9.20 -32.21
N GLY A 72 8.60 8.39 -31.20
CA GLY A 72 8.94 6.99 -31.40
C GLY A 72 7.71 6.12 -31.68
N ASP A 73 7.91 5.09 -32.51
CA ASP A 73 6.90 4.06 -32.79
C ASP A 73 6.96 2.88 -31.80
N ASP A 74 7.87 2.92 -30.82
CA ASP A 74 7.96 1.90 -29.78
C ASP A 74 6.73 1.95 -28.87
N VAL A 75 5.84 0.97 -29.06
CA VAL A 75 4.65 0.79 -28.24
C VAL A 75 5.04 0.12 -26.93
N GLN A 76 4.76 0.81 -25.83
CA GLN A 76 4.88 0.29 -24.47
C GLN A 76 3.52 -0.07 -23.92
N GLN A 77 3.50 -1.05 -23.02
CA GLN A 77 2.30 -1.50 -22.33
C GLN A 77 2.51 -1.43 -20.82
N ALA A 78 1.53 -0.91 -20.09
CA ALA A 78 1.53 -0.86 -18.63
C ALA A 78 0.11 -0.89 -18.07
N THR A 79 -0.02 -1.09 -16.76
CA THR A 79 -1.29 -0.82 -16.08
C THR A 79 -1.53 0.70 -16.03
N LEU A 80 -2.80 1.10 -15.95
CA LEU A 80 -3.20 2.51 -15.86
C LEU A 80 -2.58 3.17 -14.63
N GLY A 81 -2.59 2.49 -13.48
CA GLY A 81 -1.96 2.99 -12.26
C GLY A 81 -0.44 3.15 -12.39
N ASP A 82 0.24 2.24 -13.12
CA ASP A 82 1.67 2.40 -13.40
C ASP A 82 1.95 3.59 -14.31
N LEU A 83 1.15 3.76 -15.36
CA LEU A 83 1.29 4.89 -16.28
C LEU A 83 1.11 6.22 -15.54
N GLN A 84 0.06 6.36 -14.73
CA GLN A 84 -0.21 7.57 -13.93
C GLN A 84 0.98 7.93 -13.03
N ARG A 85 1.61 6.95 -12.39
CA ARG A 85 2.85 7.18 -11.60
C ARG A 85 4.02 7.62 -12.45
N ARG A 86 4.26 6.95 -13.58
CA ARG A 86 5.33 7.30 -14.51
C ARG A 86 5.18 8.74 -15.03
N LEU A 87 3.94 9.16 -15.31
CA LEU A 87 3.64 10.54 -15.71
C LEU A 87 4.03 11.55 -14.63
N CYS A 88 3.60 11.33 -13.38
CA CYS A 88 4.00 12.22 -12.27
C CYS A 88 5.52 12.28 -12.09
N VAL A 89 6.21 11.13 -12.16
CA VAL A 89 7.67 11.07 -12.07
C VAL A 89 8.33 11.82 -13.22
N ALA A 90 7.91 11.59 -14.47
CA ALA A 90 8.44 12.28 -15.65
C ALA A 90 8.23 13.81 -15.57
N LEU A 91 7.08 14.24 -15.03
CA LEU A 91 6.78 15.65 -14.83
C LEU A 91 7.62 16.29 -13.70
N LEU A 92 8.05 15.51 -12.70
CA LEU A 92 8.92 15.95 -11.62
C LEU A 92 10.41 15.93 -12.00
N SER A 93 10.84 15.02 -12.87
CA SER A 93 12.26 14.79 -13.20
C SER A 93 12.85 15.77 -14.22
N ALA A 94 12.04 16.52 -14.98
CA ALA A 94 12.62 17.52 -15.87
C ALA A 94 12.89 18.81 -15.09
N ASP A 95 14.16 19.02 -14.79
CA ASP A 95 14.67 20.23 -14.19
C ASP A 95 15.48 20.97 -15.27
N GLU A 96 14.80 21.81 -16.04
CA GLU A 96 15.48 22.84 -16.81
C GLU A 96 15.46 24.10 -15.95
N ALA A 97 16.60 24.41 -15.33
CA ALA A 97 16.82 25.72 -14.75
C ALA A 97 16.76 26.73 -15.91
N PRO A 98 15.90 27.76 -15.86
CA PRO A 98 15.80 28.74 -16.93
C PRO A 98 17.09 29.56 -16.94
N GLU A 99 17.83 29.47 -18.03
CA GLU A 99 18.87 30.43 -18.38
C GLU A 99 18.30 31.58 -19.24
N GLY A 100 16.97 31.75 -19.24
CA GLY A 100 16.29 32.69 -20.12
C GLY A 100 16.68 34.14 -19.80
N HIS A 101 17.35 34.81 -20.74
CA HIS A 101 17.43 36.26 -20.75
C HIS A 101 16.17 36.81 -21.42
N VAL A 102 15.47 37.73 -20.75
CA VAL A 102 14.30 38.41 -21.34
C VAL A 102 14.78 39.68 -22.02
N SER A 103 14.77 39.69 -23.35
CA SER A 103 15.23 40.83 -24.15
C SER A 103 14.35 42.07 -23.95
N ALA A 104 14.76 43.22 -24.50
CA ALA A 104 13.99 44.46 -24.40
C ALA A 104 12.58 44.34 -25.01
N ASN A 105 12.46 43.60 -26.12
CA ASN A 105 11.21 43.28 -26.82
C ASN A 105 11.03 41.76 -26.83
N PRO A 106 10.53 41.18 -25.74
CA PRO A 106 10.56 39.74 -25.54
C PRO A 106 9.59 39.01 -26.46
N THR A 107 10.05 37.87 -26.99
CA THR A 107 9.19 36.96 -27.76
C THR A 107 8.41 36.02 -26.83
N SER A 108 7.29 35.46 -27.31
CA SER A 108 6.54 34.45 -26.54
C SER A 108 7.38 33.20 -26.22
N ALA A 109 8.43 32.91 -26.99
CA ALA A 109 9.39 31.86 -26.68
C ALA A 109 10.24 32.24 -25.47
N GLU A 110 10.85 33.43 -25.45
CA GLU A 110 11.64 33.93 -24.31
C GLU A 110 10.84 33.96 -23.01
N LEU A 111 9.58 34.37 -23.08
CA LEU A 111 8.69 34.40 -21.90
C LEU A 111 8.33 32.99 -21.41
N ARG A 112 8.08 32.04 -22.34
CA ARG A 112 7.83 30.64 -22.00
C ARG A 112 9.06 29.96 -21.42
N ASP A 113 10.24 30.24 -21.94
CA ASP A 113 11.50 29.65 -21.45
C ASP A 113 11.84 30.19 -20.06
N MET A 114 11.60 31.48 -19.81
CA MET A 114 11.76 32.09 -18.48
C MET A 114 10.88 31.39 -17.42
N ILE A 115 9.62 31.09 -17.75
CA ILE A 115 8.67 30.42 -16.82
C ILE A 115 8.89 28.89 -16.83
N GLY A 116 9.33 28.35 -17.95
CA GLY A 116 9.42 26.92 -18.27
C GLY A 116 8.14 26.44 -18.95
N TYR A 117 8.26 25.93 -20.18
CA TYR A 117 7.14 25.50 -21.04
C TYR A 117 6.14 24.59 -20.32
N ARG A 118 6.65 23.61 -19.56
CA ARG A 118 5.84 22.68 -18.77
C ARG A 118 4.97 23.37 -17.73
N TYR A 119 5.51 24.37 -17.03
CA TYR A 119 4.77 25.08 -15.99
C TYR A 119 3.68 25.94 -16.59
N VAL A 120 3.92 26.54 -17.76
CA VAL A 120 2.89 27.27 -18.53
C VAL A 120 1.71 26.35 -18.87
N LEU A 121 1.96 25.10 -19.26
CA LEU A 121 0.90 24.12 -19.55
C LEU A 121 0.23 23.54 -18.30
N LEU A 122 0.99 23.32 -17.22
CA LEU A 122 0.47 22.77 -15.95
C LEU A 122 -0.34 23.79 -15.16
N SER A 123 -0.03 25.09 -15.26
CA SER A 123 -0.76 26.16 -14.55
C SER A 123 -2.28 26.06 -14.72
N PRO A 124 -2.85 26.05 -15.93
CA PRO A 124 -4.30 25.95 -16.11
C PRO A 124 -4.87 24.59 -15.64
N VAL A 125 -4.09 23.50 -15.73
CA VAL A 125 -4.50 22.17 -15.22
C VAL A 125 -4.72 22.22 -13.70
N PHE A 126 -3.97 23.05 -12.99
CA PHE A 126 -4.12 23.28 -11.55
C PHE A 126 -4.97 24.52 -11.21
N GLY A 127 -5.68 25.09 -12.19
CA GLY A 127 -6.55 26.26 -11.99
C GLY A 127 -5.79 27.57 -11.73
N VAL A 128 -4.54 27.67 -12.20
CA VAL A 128 -3.70 28.87 -12.10
C VAL A 128 -3.65 29.56 -13.46
N THR A 129 -4.04 30.83 -13.49
CA THR A 129 -3.92 31.68 -14.68
C THR A 129 -2.71 32.59 -14.56
N LEU A 130 -1.86 32.64 -15.58
CA LEU A 130 -0.69 33.53 -15.62
C LEU A 130 -1.07 34.87 -16.26
N LYS A 131 -0.86 36.00 -15.56
CA LYS A 131 -1.27 37.34 -16.00
C LYS A 131 -0.12 38.15 -16.58
N ALA A 132 0.95 38.33 -15.81
CA ALA A 132 2.08 39.16 -16.21
C ALA A 132 3.40 38.61 -15.64
N LEU A 133 4.50 38.83 -16.35
CA LEU A 133 5.86 38.54 -15.90
C LEU A 133 6.55 39.85 -15.51
N HIS A 134 7.15 39.89 -14.33
CA HIS A 134 7.95 41.01 -13.86
C HIS A 134 9.43 40.64 -13.87
N VAL A 135 10.24 41.42 -14.58
CA VAL A 135 11.70 41.22 -14.73
C VAL A 135 12.46 42.51 -14.43
N ASP A 136 13.78 42.39 -14.29
CA ASP A 136 14.71 43.48 -13.96
C ASP A 136 14.46 44.08 -12.56
N GLY A 137 14.88 45.34 -12.33
CA GLY A 137 14.72 45.99 -11.02
C GLY A 137 15.63 45.45 -9.91
N GLY A 138 16.61 44.60 -10.24
CA GLY A 138 17.48 43.94 -9.25
C GLY A 138 16.79 42.89 -8.39
N LYS A 139 15.58 42.47 -8.78
CA LYS A 139 14.80 41.41 -8.12
C LYS A 139 14.81 40.14 -8.96
N ALA A 140 14.53 39.00 -8.32
CA ALA A 140 14.26 37.76 -9.04
C ALA A 140 13.02 37.92 -9.95
N PRO A 141 12.96 37.23 -11.10
CA PRO A 141 11.77 37.19 -11.94
C PRO A 141 10.57 36.68 -11.15
N SER A 142 9.43 37.36 -11.29
CA SER A 142 8.18 36.97 -10.66
C SER A 142 7.05 37.00 -11.68
N VAL A 143 5.96 36.32 -11.35
CA VAL A 143 4.76 36.22 -12.16
C VAL A 143 3.55 36.61 -11.33
N GLU A 144 2.71 37.45 -11.89
CA GLU A 144 1.37 37.71 -11.38
C GLU A 144 0.47 36.56 -11.82
N ILE A 145 -0.11 35.87 -10.86
CA ILE A 145 -1.01 34.74 -11.07
C ILE A 145 -2.40 35.05 -10.53
N ALA A 146 -3.41 34.42 -11.11
CA ALA A 146 -4.77 34.41 -10.59
C ALA A 146 -5.22 32.98 -10.29
N VAL A 147 -5.85 32.78 -9.13
CA VAL A 147 -6.46 31.53 -8.69
C VAL A 147 -7.86 31.84 -8.16
N GLY A 148 -8.88 31.51 -8.96
CA GLY A 148 -10.24 32.00 -8.71
C GLY A 148 -10.30 33.52 -8.73
N ASP A 149 -10.78 34.13 -7.66
CA ASP A 149 -10.90 35.60 -7.52
C ASP A 149 -9.66 36.26 -6.89
N PHE A 150 -8.63 35.48 -6.55
CA PHE A 150 -7.42 35.99 -5.91
C PHE A 150 -6.31 36.19 -6.94
N THR A 151 -5.63 37.33 -6.84
CA THR A 151 -4.43 37.65 -7.62
C THR A 151 -3.24 37.83 -6.69
N GLU A 152 -2.12 37.21 -7.01
CA GLU A 152 -0.88 37.27 -6.21
C GLU A 152 0.36 37.33 -7.13
N GLU A 153 1.40 38.02 -6.69
CA GLU A 153 2.72 38.01 -7.34
C GLU A 153 3.63 37.01 -6.63
N LEU A 154 4.16 36.03 -7.37
CA LEU A 154 5.08 35.01 -6.85
C LEU A 154 6.36 34.97 -7.66
N GLU A 155 7.50 34.72 -7.03
CA GLU A 155 8.73 34.43 -7.77
C GLU A 155 8.51 33.22 -8.69
N VAL A 156 9.11 33.22 -9.88
CA VAL A 156 8.97 32.12 -10.85
C VAL A 156 9.41 30.80 -10.22
N GLY A 157 10.45 30.80 -9.39
CA GLY A 157 10.88 29.62 -8.62
C GLY A 157 9.80 29.11 -7.65
N SER A 158 9.10 30.02 -6.97
CA SER A 158 8.00 29.68 -6.05
C SER A 158 6.79 29.10 -6.78
N LEU A 159 6.42 29.64 -7.96
CA LEU A 159 5.37 29.05 -8.80
C LEU A 159 5.72 27.59 -9.14
N ARG A 160 6.96 27.35 -9.58
CA ARG A 160 7.40 26.00 -9.95
C ARG A 160 7.36 25.03 -8.78
N GLU A 161 7.84 25.44 -7.62
CA GLU A 161 7.77 24.59 -6.43
C GLU A 161 6.33 24.35 -5.97
N ALA A 162 5.44 25.34 -6.11
CA ALA A 162 4.02 25.14 -5.82
C ALA A 162 3.38 24.08 -6.75
N ILE A 163 3.65 24.16 -8.06
CA ILE A 163 3.18 23.17 -9.04
C ILE A 163 3.81 21.80 -8.77
N ARG A 164 5.12 21.73 -8.47
CA ARG A 164 5.80 20.48 -8.10
C ARG A 164 5.22 19.88 -6.83
N ALA A 165 4.88 20.68 -5.83
CA ALA A 165 4.23 20.21 -4.61
C ALA A 165 2.87 19.57 -4.92
N ARG A 166 2.08 20.17 -5.82
CA ARG A 166 0.82 19.56 -6.30
C ARG A 166 1.07 18.21 -6.98
N LEU A 167 2.05 18.11 -7.88
CA LEU A 167 2.42 16.85 -8.53
C LEU A 167 2.92 15.78 -7.53
N ARG A 168 3.70 16.18 -6.51
CA ARG A 168 4.13 15.27 -5.44
C ARG A 168 2.94 14.74 -4.65
N ASN A 169 1.96 15.58 -4.34
CA ASN A 169 0.74 15.18 -3.64
C ASN A 169 -0.08 14.15 -4.46
N GLU A 170 -0.20 14.36 -5.78
CA GLU A 170 -0.84 13.37 -6.66
C GLU A 170 -0.10 12.03 -6.67
N LEU A 171 1.24 12.06 -6.75
CA LEU A 171 2.04 10.84 -6.71
C LEU A 171 1.85 10.07 -5.39
N ILE A 172 1.79 10.78 -4.26
CA ILE A 172 1.50 10.19 -2.94
C ILE A 172 0.09 9.58 -2.92
N ALA A 173 -0.92 10.29 -3.46
CA ALA A 173 -2.29 9.79 -3.53
C ALA A 173 -2.40 8.50 -4.36
N LEU A 174 -1.69 8.40 -5.48
CA LEU A 174 -1.61 7.20 -6.30
C LEU A 174 -0.94 6.03 -5.58
N GLN A 175 0.16 6.29 -4.85
CA GLN A 175 0.86 5.27 -4.07
C GLN A 175 -0.05 4.70 -2.97
N ASN A 176 -0.79 5.57 -2.29
CA ASN A 176 -1.77 5.17 -1.27
C ASN A 176 -2.96 4.40 -1.86
N SER A 177 -3.37 4.75 -3.08
CA SER A 177 -4.50 4.09 -3.77
C SER A 177 -4.14 2.69 -4.26
N GLN A 178 -2.89 2.41 -4.66
CA GLN A 178 -2.44 1.04 -4.97
C GLN A 178 -2.15 0.21 -3.71
N ALA A 179 -1.71 0.83 -2.61
CA ALA A 179 -1.65 0.16 -1.31
C ALA A 179 -3.06 -0.24 -0.79
N ALA A 180 -4.14 0.22 -1.45
CA ALA A 180 -5.51 -0.06 -1.07
C ALA A 180 -6.10 -1.35 -1.69
N ALA A 181 -5.41 -2.02 -2.63
CA ALA A 181 -5.85 -3.29 -3.18
C ALA A 181 -4.90 -4.43 -2.76
N VAL A 182 -5.43 -5.46 -2.11
CA VAL A 182 -4.67 -6.69 -1.84
C VAL A 182 -4.27 -7.32 -3.16
N ASP A 183 -2.97 -7.55 -3.37
CA ASP A 183 -2.54 -8.49 -4.39
C ASP A 183 -2.83 -9.91 -3.90
N VAL A 184 -4.03 -10.39 -4.22
CA VAL A 184 -4.52 -11.72 -3.82
C VAL A 184 -3.60 -12.82 -4.33
N GLU A 185 -2.94 -12.59 -5.46
CA GLU A 185 -2.11 -13.62 -6.08
C GLU A 185 -0.76 -13.76 -5.39
N VAL A 186 -0.21 -12.67 -4.87
CA VAL A 186 0.92 -12.73 -3.93
C VAL A 186 0.53 -13.48 -2.65
N MET A 187 -0.66 -13.22 -2.09
CA MET A 187 -1.14 -13.92 -0.88
C MET A 187 -1.24 -15.43 -1.11
N LYS A 188 -1.81 -15.85 -2.24
CA LYS A 188 -1.93 -17.27 -2.61
C LYS A 188 -0.57 -17.92 -2.80
N LYS A 189 0.37 -17.28 -3.51
CA LYS A 189 1.75 -17.78 -3.66
C LYS A 189 2.45 -17.93 -2.32
N ALA A 190 2.25 -17.01 -1.39
CA ALA A 190 2.79 -17.12 -0.04
C ALA A 190 2.19 -18.32 0.73
N VAL A 191 0.88 -18.57 0.59
CA VAL A 191 0.24 -19.77 1.16
C VAL A 191 0.82 -21.06 0.57
N GLU A 192 0.98 -21.14 -0.75
CA GLU A 192 1.55 -22.31 -1.43
C GLU A 192 3.03 -22.55 -1.05
N ALA A 193 3.81 -21.48 -0.89
CA ALA A 193 5.19 -21.58 -0.37
C ALA A 193 5.20 -22.08 1.08
N GLY A 194 4.31 -21.55 1.93
CA GLY A 194 4.19 -21.96 3.33
C GLY A 194 3.77 -23.42 3.50
N GLN A 195 2.84 -23.92 2.67
CA GLN A 195 2.45 -25.33 2.65
C GLN A 195 3.61 -26.26 2.30
N ARG A 196 4.54 -25.79 1.46
CA ARG A 196 5.78 -26.49 1.11
C ARG A 196 6.91 -26.27 2.11
N ARG A 197 6.67 -25.51 3.19
CA ARG A 197 7.67 -25.09 4.19
C ARG A 197 8.85 -24.31 3.60
N ASP A 198 8.63 -23.63 2.48
CA ASP A 198 9.61 -22.70 1.91
C ASP A 198 9.49 -21.34 2.60
N PHE A 199 9.94 -21.29 3.86
CA PHE A 199 9.82 -20.12 4.72
C PHE A 199 10.57 -18.89 4.19
N GLN A 200 11.65 -19.10 3.43
CA GLN A 200 12.42 -18.00 2.84
C GLN A 200 11.60 -17.28 1.77
N SER A 201 10.93 -18.02 0.90
CA SER A 201 10.01 -17.45 -0.10
C SER A 201 8.83 -16.74 0.57
N VAL A 202 8.28 -17.31 1.64
CA VAL A 202 7.20 -16.64 2.40
C VAL A 202 7.66 -15.31 2.97
N LEU A 203 8.86 -15.23 3.58
CA LEU A 203 9.40 -13.98 4.10
C LEU A 203 9.55 -12.91 3.01
N GLY A 204 10.10 -13.29 1.86
CA GLY A 204 10.30 -12.38 0.73
C GLY A 204 8.99 -11.88 0.12
N LEU A 205 7.99 -12.75 0.00
CA LEU A 205 6.68 -12.38 -0.54
C LEU A 205 5.88 -11.50 0.42
N MET A 206 5.88 -11.81 1.72
CA MET A 206 4.99 -11.17 2.68
C MET A 206 5.59 -9.98 3.42
N GLY A 207 6.93 -9.86 3.52
CA GLY A 207 7.60 -8.77 4.21
C GLY A 207 7.10 -7.37 3.79
N PRO A 208 7.00 -7.06 2.49
CA PRO A 208 6.49 -5.77 2.01
C PRO A 208 5.01 -5.51 2.31
N TRP A 209 4.22 -6.54 2.63
CA TRP A 209 2.75 -6.46 2.73
C TRP A 209 2.22 -6.28 4.15
N VAL A 210 3.02 -6.53 5.20
CA VAL A 210 2.55 -6.44 6.60
C VAL A 210 2.00 -5.05 6.94
N ALA A 211 2.75 -3.99 6.62
CA ALA A 211 2.31 -2.62 6.90
C ALA A 211 1.08 -2.20 6.05
N PRO A 212 1.06 -2.41 4.71
CA PRO A 212 -0.13 -2.18 3.89
C PRO A 212 -1.39 -2.90 4.40
N LEU A 213 -1.28 -4.19 4.75
CA LEU A 213 -2.41 -4.98 5.25
C LEU A 213 -2.93 -4.44 6.61
N SER A 214 -2.06 -3.92 7.46
CA SER A 214 -2.44 -3.28 8.72
C SER A 214 -3.19 -1.96 8.51
N MET A 215 -2.75 -1.14 7.55
CA MET A 215 -3.43 0.11 7.20
C MET A 215 -4.78 -0.15 6.55
N MET A 216 -4.84 -1.06 5.58
CA MET A 216 -6.04 -1.35 4.83
C MET A 216 -7.12 -2.00 5.70
N LEU A 217 -6.78 -2.84 6.67
CA LEU A 217 -7.76 -3.39 7.63
C LEU A 217 -8.56 -2.30 8.36
N ARG A 218 -7.98 -1.11 8.56
CA ARG A 218 -8.62 0.04 9.22
C ARG A 218 -9.46 0.89 8.26
N SER A 219 -9.42 0.61 6.96
CA SER A 219 -10.17 1.34 5.95
C SER A 219 -11.53 0.69 5.64
N PRO A 220 -12.51 1.43 5.10
CA PRO A 220 -13.77 0.85 4.63
C PRO A 220 -13.58 -0.23 3.57
N GLN A 221 -12.53 -0.12 2.75
CA GLN A 221 -12.21 -1.11 1.71
C GLN A 221 -11.77 -2.44 2.34
N GLY A 222 -10.91 -2.41 3.37
CA GLY A 222 -10.49 -3.61 4.08
C GLY A 222 -11.64 -4.36 4.76
N GLN A 223 -12.67 -3.64 5.21
CA GLN A 223 -13.87 -4.24 5.79
C GLN A 223 -14.76 -4.93 4.73
N ASN A 224 -14.72 -4.45 3.49
CA ASN A 224 -15.55 -4.95 2.37
C ASN A 224 -14.85 -5.96 1.47
N VAL A 225 -13.68 -6.47 1.86
CA VAL A 225 -12.95 -7.51 1.12
C VAL A 225 -13.79 -8.80 1.06
N ASP A 226 -13.78 -9.47 -0.09
CA ASP A 226 -14.50 -10.73 -0.27
C ASP A 226 -13.88 -11.88 0.57
N THR A 227 -14.67 -12.93 0.81
CA THR A 227 -14.25 -14.05 1.67
C THR A 227 -13.01 -14.77 1.13
N SER A 228 -12.87 -14.95 -0.19
CA SER A 228 -11.73 -15.67 -0.77
C SER A 228 -10.43 -14.90 -0.54
N THR A 229 -10.45 -13.59 -0.81
CA THR A 229 -9.28 -12.72 -0.58
C THR A 229 -8.93 -12.67 0.91
N ARG A 230 -9.93 -12.56 1.79
CA ARG A 230 -9.71 -12.57 3.24
C ARG A 230 -9.02 -13.86 3.70
N LEU A 231 -9.46 -15.02 3.21
CA LEU A 231 -8.84 -16.31 3.55
C LEU A 231 -7.39 -16.40 3.06
N ALA A 232 -7.09 -15.90 1.86
CA ALA A 232 -5.73 -15.85 1.36
C ALA A 232 -4.82 -14.98 2.24
N VAL A 233 -5.28 -13.78 2.63
CA VAL A 233 -4.55 -12.88 3.54
C VAL A 233 -4.30 -13.55 4.90
N VAL A 234 -5.34 -14.15 5.49
CA VAL A 234 -5.24 -14.85 6.78
C VAL A 234 -4.24 -16.00 6.71
N GLY A 235 -4.30 -16.82 5.66
CA GLY A 235 -3.38 -17.92 5.45
C GLY A 235 -1.93 -17.44 5.29
N ALA A 236 -1.72 -16.42 4.46
CA ALA A 236 -0.40 -15.87 4.16
C ALA A 236 0.25 -15.24 5.40
N LEU A 237 -0.50 -14.45 6.18
CA LEU A 237 -0.01 -13.89 7.44
C LEU A 237 0.32 -14.98 8.46
N GLY A 238 -0.49 -16.04 8.54
CA GLY A 238 -0.22 -17.19 9.42
C GLY A 238 1.11 -17.88 9.06
N PHE A 239 1.35 -18.14 7.78
CA PHE A 239 2.63 -18.72 7.33
C PHE A 239 3.81 -17.76 7.47
N PHE A 240 3.59 -16.45 7.31
CA PHE A 240 4.64 -15.45 7.55
C PHE A 240 5.06 -15.43 9.01
N ALA A 241 4.11 -15.46 9.96
CA ALA A 241 4.42 -15.56 11.38
C ALA A 241 5.20 -16.84 11.71
N GLU A 242 4.81 -17.99 11.15
CA GLU A 242 5.58 -19.22 11.32
C GLU A 242 7.00 -19.09 10.75
N SER A 243 7.15 -18.45 9.58
CA SER A 243 8.46 -18.22 8.97
C SER A 243 9.38 -17.35 9.83
N LEU A 244 8.83 -16.35 10.52
CA LEU A 244 9.57 -15.52 11.48
C LEU A 244 10.10 -16.34 12.67
N LEU A 245 9.31 -17.31 13.16
CA LEU A 245 9.74 -18.20 14.24
C LEU A 245 10.83 -19.17 13.77
N GLU A 246 10.62 -19.82 12.63
CA GLU A 246 11.49 -20.89 12.13
C GLU A 246 12.85 -20.36 11.65
N LEU A 247 12.89 -19.20 10.99
CA LEU A 247 14.13 -18.67 10.41
C LEU A 247 14.84 -17.65 11.29
N ASN A 248 14.08 -16.78 11.97
CA ASN A 248 14.64 -15.63 12.68
C ASN A 248 14.52 -15.75 14.20
N GLN A 249 13.76 -16.73 14.71
CA GLN A 249 13.37 -16.80 16.13
C GLN A 249 12.75 -15.49 16.64
N ASP A 250 12.08 -14.75 15.75
CA ASP A 250 11.48 -13.45 16.06
C ASP A 250 10.07 -13.65 16.61
N HIS A 251 10.01 -13.96 17.91
CA HIS A 251 8.76 -14.19 18.61
C HIS A 251 7.92 -12.92 18.76
N GLY A 252 8.56 -11.74 18.79
CA GLY A 252 7.88 -10.45 18.88
C GLY A 252 7.16 -10.10 17.57
N GLY A 253 7.90 -10.16 16.46
CA GLY A 253 7.34 -9.95 15.13
C GLY A 253 6.28 -10.99 14.77
N ALA A 254 6.48 -12.27 15.13
CA ALA A 254 5.49 -13.32 14.94
C ALA A 254 4.19 -13.03 15.71
N GLU A 255 4.28 -12.57 16.97
CA GLU A 255 3.11 -12.19 17.77
C GLU A 255 2.32 -11.06 17.10
N ASP A 256 3.00 -9.99 16.67
CA ASP A 256 2.38 -8.84 16.03
C ASP A 256 1.66 -9.22 14.73
N VAL A 257 2.30 -10.04 13.90
CA VAL A 257 1.70 -10.56 12.66
C VAL A 257 0.48 -11.44 12.97
N LEU A 258 0.55 -12.32 13.97
CA LEU A 258 -0.58 -13.18 14.35
C LEU A 258 -1.76 -12.38 14.86
N ARG A 259 -1.52 -11.32 15.65
CA ARG A 259 -2.56 -10.39 16.10
C ARG A 259 -3.22 -9.69 14.91
N LEU A 260 -2.46 -9.28 13.90
CA LEU A 260 -3.00 -8.73 12.67
C LEU A 260 -3.84 -9.78 11.90
N ALA A 261 -3.31 -10.99 11.74
CA ALA A 261 -4.01 -12.09 11.07
C ALA A 261 -5.35 -12.43 11.74
N ILE A 262 -5.40 -12.42 13.08
CA ILE A 262 -6.63 -12.66 13.85
C ILE A 262 -7.66 -11.55 13.60
N GLN A 263 -7.23 -10.29 13.50
CA GLN A 263 -8.15 -9.20 13.17
C GLN A 263 -8.72 -9.34 11.75
N TRP A 264 -7.89 -9.77 10.79
CA TRP A 264 -8.33 -10.11 9.43
C TRP A 264 -9.31 -11.28 9.40
N ALA A 265 -9.07 -12.32 10.22
CA ALA A 265 -9.95 -13.48 10.32
C ALA A 265 -11.30 -13.14 10.97
N GLN A 266 -11.37 -12.08 11.79
CA GLN A 266 -12.53 -11.68 12.58
C GLN A 266 -13.10 -12.85 13.43
N ARG A 267 -14.08 -13.59 12.90
CA ARG A 267 -14.69 -14.82 13.46
C ARG A 267 -14.84 -15.95 12.43
N GLY A 268 -14.23 -15.81 11.26
CA GLY A 268 -14.35 -16.74 10.15
C GLY A 268 -13.32 -17.87 10.17
N ASP A 269 -13.32 -18.65 9.09
CA ASP A 269 -12.49 -19.84 8.95
C ASP A 269 -10.99 -19.53 9.05
N GLY A 270 -10.24 -20.45 9.68
CA GLY A 270 -8.79 -20.33 9.88
C GLY A 270 -8.37 -19.64 11.19
N ALA A 271 -9.28 -18.96 11.89
CA ALA A 271 -8.98 -18.31 13.17
C ALA A 271 -8.47 -19.29 14.25
N GLY A 272 -9.00 -20.52 14.30
CA GLY A 272 -8.56 -21.55 15.23
C GLY A 272 -7.07 -21.86 15.12
N ARG A 273 -6.54 -21.98 13.89
CA ARG A 273 -5.10 -22.19 13.65
C ARG A 273 -4.27 -20.99 14.11
N LEU A 274 -4.70 -19.75 13.82
CA LEU A 274 -3.97 -18.56 14.24
C LEU A 274 -3.85 -18.46 15.77
N PHE A 275 -4.93 -18.76 16.50
CA PHE A 275 -4.90 -18.79 17.96
C PHE A 275 -4.01 -19.91 18.52
N PHE A 276 -3.92 -21.06 17.83
CA PHE A 276 -2.96 -22.10 18.19
C PHE A 276 -1.52 -21.60 18.04
N LEU A 277 -1.18 -21.00 16.89
CA LEU A 277 0.15 -20.44 16.65
C LEU A 277 0.52 -19.37 17.67
N LEU A 278 -0.41 -18.46 17.98
CA LEU A 278 -0.21 -17.43 19.01
C LEU A 278 0.02 -18.05 20.39
N GLY A 279 -0.75 -19.09 20.74
CA GLY A 279 -0.54 -19.87 21.95
C GLY A 279 0.85 -20.48 22.01
N ARG A 280 1.34 -21.05 20.90
CA ARG A 280 2.70 -21.62 20.79
C ARG A 280 3.78 -20.56 21.02
N VAL A 281 3.65 -19.37 20.42
CA VAL A 281 4.58 -18.24 20.65
C VAL A 281 4.65 -17.88 22.13
N HIS A 282 3.52 -17.81 22.82
CA HIS A 282 3.50 -17.53 24.26
C HIS A 282 4.11 -18.67 25.09
N VAL A 283 3.94 -19.93 24.70
CA VAL A 283 4.60 -21.07 25.37
C VAL A 283 6.13 -20.97 25.23
N GLU A 284 6.63 -20.67 24.03
CA GLU A 284 8.07 -20.52 23.75
C GLU A 284 8.68 -19.34 24.53
N ARG A 285 7.90 -18.29 24.78
CA ARG A 285 8.28 -17.14 25.62
C ARG A 285 8.06 -17.34 27.12
N ASN A 286 7.64 -18.53 27.54
CA ASN A 286 7.31 -18.86 28.93
C ASN A 286 6.16 -18.01 29.53
N GLU A 287 5.24 -17.52 28.70
CA GLU A 287 4.10 -16.69 29.06
C GLU A 287 2.82 -17.55 29.22
N MET A 288 2.89 -18.57 30.09
CA MET A 288 1.86 -19.62 30.20
C MET A 288 0.45 -19.11 30.44
N GLY A 289 0.28 -17.99 31.16
CA GLY A 289 -1.02 -17.37 31.37
C GLY A 289 -1.68 -16.85 30.10
N GLN A 290 -0.91 -16.25 29.19
CA GLN A 290 -1.40 -15.77 27.89
C GLN A 290 -1.64 -16.95 26.94
N ALA A 291 -0.72 -17.93 26.95
CA ALA A 291 -0.83 -19.15 26.16
C ALA A 291 -2.17 -19.88 26.41
N ILE A 292 -2.57 -20.06 27.68
CA ILE A 292 -3.85 -20.72 28.02
C ILE A 292 -5.04 -20.02 27.35
N GLY A 293 -5.06 -18.68 27.35
CA GLY A 293 -6.14 -17.91 26.74
C GLY A 293 -6.23 -18.16 25.23
N ALA A 294 -5.09 -18.07 24.54
CA ALA A 294 -5.01 -18.30 23.09
C ALA A 294 -5.35 -19.76 22.72
N LEU A 295 -4.78 -20.74 23.41
CA LEU A 295 -5.00 -22.16 23.13
C LEU A 295 -6.46 -22.59 23.39
N ARG A 296 -7.10 -22.10 24.47
CA ARG A 296 -8.54 -22.35 24.69
C ARG A 296 -9.39 -21.72 23.58
N ARG A 297 -9.00 -20.54 23.10
CA ARG A 297 -9.70 -19.87 22.00
C ARG A 297 -9.57 -20.68 20.71
N SER A 298 -8.40 -21.26 20.45
CA SER A 298 -8.18 -22.20 19.35
C SER A 298 -9.16 -23.37 19.40
N LEU A 299 -9.28 -24.06 20.54
CA LEU A 299 -10.25 -25.16 20.70
C LEU A 299 -11.70 -24.73 20.47
N SER A 300 -12.08 -23.52 20.89
CA SER A 300 -13.45 -23.00 20.68
C SER A 300 -13.76 -22.65 19.22
N LEU A 301 -12.75 -22.65 18.35
CA LEU A 301 -12.82 -22.30 16.94
C LEU A 301 -12.29 -23.46 16.08
N ASP A 302 -12.59 -24.70 16.50
CA ASP A 302 -12.28 -25.94 15.80
C ASP A 302 -10.78 -26.19 15.54
N GLY A 303 -9.91 -25.64 16.40
CA GLY A 303 -8.50 -26.00 16.44
C GLY A 303 -8.31 -27.50 16.71
N ARG A 304 -7.29 -28.10 16.07
CA ARG A 304 -7.01 -29.54 16.21
C ARG A 304 -6.64 -29.89 17.64
N ARG A 305 -7.48 -30.67 18.31
CA ARG A 305 -7.28 -31.09 19.70
C ARG A 305 -5.93 -31.78 19.93
N THR A 306 -5.49 -32.59 18.97
CA THR A 306 -4.19 -33.28 18.99
C THR A 306 -3.00 -32.34 19.08
N ASP A 307 -3.11 -31.12 18.55
CA ASP A 307 -2.04 -30.13 18.59
C ASP A 307 -2.14 -29.25 19.85
N VAL A 308 -3.37 -28.88 20.23
CA VAL A 308 -3.62 -27.87 21.27
C VAL A 308 -3.54 -28.44 22.69
N LEU A 309 -4.09 -29.64 22.91
CA LEU A 309 -4.19 -30.23 24.25
C LEU A 309 -2.83 -30.49 24.92
N PRO A 310 -1.78 -30.97 24.22
CA PRO A 310 -0.46 -31.14 24.83
C PRO A 310 0.13 -29.82 25.35
N LEU A 311 -0.02 -28.73 24.59
CA LEU A 311 0.44 -27.40 25.02
C LEU A 311 -0.38 -26.88 26.21
N LEU A 312 -1.71 -27.09 26.21
CA LEU A 312 -2.55 -26.72 27.34
C LEU A 312 -2.19 -27.48 28.62
N ALA A 313 -1.94 -28.80 28.53
CA ALA A 313 -1.51 -29.60 29.66
C ALA A 313 -0.22 -29.03 30.28
N ARG A 314 0.78 -28.73 29.44
CA ARG A 314 2.03 -28.07 29.86
C ARG A 314 1.77 -26.74 30.56
N CYS A 315 0.95 -25.86 29.98
CA CYS A 315 0.65 -24.57 30.59
C CYS A 315 -0.10 -24.71 31.93
N TYR A 316 -1.01 -25.68 32.05
CA TYR A 316 -1.74 -25.92 33.29
C TYR A 316 -0.85 -26.50 34.38
N ALA A 317 0.07 -27.40 34.05
CA ALA A 317 1.05 -27.94 34.98
C ALA A 317 1.95 -26.85 35.56
N ASP A 318 2.51 -25.98 34.72
CA ASP A 318 3.32 -24.83 35.16
C ASP A 318 2.56 -23.94 36.15
N ARG A 319 1.25 -23.78 35.92
CA ARG A 319 0.34 -22.99 36.76
C ARG A 319 -0.25 -23.78 37.93
N LYS A 320 0.19 -25.03 38.15
CA LYS A 320 -0.28 -25.95 39.20
C LYS A 320 -1.80 -26.18 39.18
N ARG A 321 -2.41 -26.12 37.99
CA ARG A 321 -3.84 -26.40 37.76
C ARG A 321 -4.00 -27.88 37.40
N TRP A 322 -3.73 -28.75 38.38
CA TRP A 322 -3.54 -30.19 38.17
C TRP A 322 -4.75 -30.91 37.57
N VAL A 323 -5.99 -30.57 37.95
CA VAL A 323 -7.20 -31.17 37.34
C VAL A 323 -7.27 -30.88 35.83
N ALA A 324 -7.02 -29.62 35.43
CA ALA A 324 -7.06 -29.24 34.03
C ALA A 324 -5.89 -29.84 33.24
N CYS A 325 -4.71 -29.95 33.86
CA CYS A 325 -3.56 -30.65 33.30
C CYS A 325 -3.90 -32.12 33.00
N ALA A 326 -4.39 -32.86 34.00
CA ALA A 326 -4.71 -34.28 33.88
C ALA A 326 -5.74 -34.54 32.78
N LEU A 327 -6.84 -33.78 32.76
CA LEU A 327 -7.88 -33.91 31.73
C LEU A 327 -7.35 -33.64 30.32
N CYS A 328 -6.53 -32.59 30.13
CA CYS A 328 -5.94 -32.31 28.82
C CYS A 328 -4.96 -33.42 28.38
N ALA A 329 -4.17 -33.97 29.31
CA ALA A 329 -3.23 -35.04 29.04
C ALA A 329 -3.93 -36.36 28.68
N GLU A 330 -4.92 -36.77 29.48
CA GLU A 330 -5.74 -37.96 29.24
C GLU A 330 -6.47 -37.88 27.90
N GLU A 331 -7.09 -36.73 27.62
CA GLU A 331 -7.82 -36.54 26.37
C GLU A 331 -6.87 -36.59 25.17
N ALA A 332 -5.71 -35.92 25.22
CA ALA A 332 -4.72 -35.99 24.15
C ALA A 332 -4.20 -37.42 23.91
N GLN A 333 -3.94 -38.19 24.96
CA GLN A 333 -3.56 -39.61 24.83
C GLN A 333 -4.70 -40.44 24.22
N SER A 334 -5.95 -40.21 24.63
CA SER A 334 -7.12 -40.91 24.06
C SER A 334 -7.30 -40.63 22.55
N LEU A 335 -6.83 -39.48 22.09
CA LEU A 335 -6.78 -39.09 20.67
C LEU A 335 -5.55 -39.63 19.94
N GLY A 336 -4.72 -40.44 20.59
CA GLY A 336 -3.55 -41.08 19.99
C GLY A 336 -2.29 -40.22 19.98
N VAL A 337 -2.22 -39.13 20.75
CA VAL A 337 -0.98 -38.35 20.90
C VAL A 337 0.00 -39.12 21.79
N ALA A 338 1.00 -39.74 21.17
CA ALA A 338 2.09 -40.41 21.86
C ALA A 338 3.18 -39.39 22.22
N ASP A 339 3.19 -38.93 23.47
CA ASP A 339 4.17 -37.99 23.99
C ASP A 339 4.59 -38.40 25.42
N GLU A 340 5.88 -38.72 25.59
CA GLU A 340 6.45 -39.09 26.89
C GLU A 340 6.34 -37.96 27.91
N ALA A 341 6.48 -36.70 27.46
CA ALA A 341 6.32 -35.54 28.33
C ALA A 341 4.88 -35.43 28.84
N LEU A 342 3.90 -35.78 28.00
CA LEU A 342 2.49 -35.77 28.38
C LEU A 342 2.17 -36.83 29.43
N SER A 343 2.79 -38.00 29.32
CA SER A 343 2.68 -39.09 30.31
C SER A 343 3.30 -38.70 31.65
N ALA A 344 4.44 -38.00 31.63
CA ALA A 344 5.07 -37.46 32.82
C ALA A 344 4.19 -36.39 33.51
N LEU A 345 3.59 -35.49 32.73
CA LEU A 345 2.65 -34.48 33.25
C LEU A 345 1.41 -35.09 33.88
N GLN A 346 0.88 -36.17 33.30
CA GLN A 346 -0.24 -36.90 33.87
C GLN A 346 0.13 -37.56 35.20
N ALA A 347 1.31 -38.20 35.29
CA ALA A 347 1.80 -38.79 36.52
C ALA A 347 2.02 -37.73 37.63
N GLU A 348 2.58 -36.57 37.26
CA GLU A 348 2.75 -35.44 38.18
C GLU A 348 1.39 -34.91 38.68
N ALA A 349 0.43 -34.72 37.77
CA ALA A 349 -0.91 -34.28 38.12
C ALA A 349 -1.63 -35.30 39.02
N ALA A 350 -1.53 -36.60 38.72
CA ALA A 350 -2.10 -37.66 39.55
C ALA A 350 -1.48 -37.68 40.97
N GLY A 351 -0.16 -37.52 41.07
CA GLY A 351 0.53 -37.39 42.35
C GLY A 351 0.06 -36.18 43.16
N ALA A 352 -0.18 -35.05 42.50
CA ALA A 352 -0.66 -33.82 43.15
C ALA A 352 -2.15 -33.88 43.56
N LEU A 353 -2.99 -34.60 42.81
CA LEU A 353 -4.42 -34.76 43.09
C LEU A 353 -4.70 -35.87 44.11
N GLY A 354 -3.78 -36.84 44.24
CA GLY A 354 -3.86 -37.91 45.21
C GLY A 354 -4.80 -39.06 44.81
N PRO A 355 -5.05 -40.01 45.73
CA PRO A 355 -5.68 -41.29 45.42
C PRO A 355 -7.13 -41.18 44.95
N ALA A 356 -7.83 -40.08 45.25
CA ALA A 356 -9.19 -39.84 44.78
C ALA A 356 -9.29 -39.56 43.26
N TRP A 357 -8.17 -39.24 42.60
CA TRP A 357 -8.10 -39.11 41.14
C TRP A 357 -7.75 -40.42 40.43
N ALA A 358 -7.05 -41.32 41.12
CA ALA A 358 -6.58 -42.59 40.55
C ALA A 358 -7.64 -43.71 40.58
N SER A 359 -8.77 -43.46 41.24
CA SER A 359 -9.95 -44.33 41.36
C SER A 359 -11.01 -43.98 40.33
#